data_AF-A0A1J3G8H4-F1
#
_entry.id   AF-A0A1J3G8H4-F1
#
_cell.length_a   1.000
_cell.length_b   1.000
_cell.length_c   1.000
_cell.angle_alpha   90.00
_cell.angle_beta   90.00
_cell.angle_gamma   90.00
#
_symmetry.space_group_name_H-M   'P 1'
#
loop_
_entity.id
_entity.type
_entity.pdbx_description
1 polymer ?
#
loop_
_entity_poly.entity_id
_entity_poly.type
_entity_poly.pdbx_seq_one_letter_code
_entity_poly.pdbx_strand_id
1 'polypeptide(L)'
;QVVFAGKFPESMALHDRQMVEMQALKASLVRRNLPALVSPPPTPPQAVPGPRVYKVISYGADPTGKSDSTNAILKAMQEAFDGPEHGVLIAGINDLGGARIDLEGGSYLISRPLRFPSAGVGNLLISGGTLRASDDFPVDKYLIELKDETSKL
;
A
#
# COMPACT_ATOMS: atom_id res chain seq x y z
N GLN A 1 -43.48 -36.02 34.42
CA GLN A 1 -44.70 -35.22 34.21
C GLN A 1 -44.35 -33.76 34.42
N VAL A 2 -44.45 -32.92 33.38
CA VAL A 2 -45.34 -31.73 33.34
C VAL A 2 -45.52 -31.43 31.85
N VAL A 3 -46.77 -31.49 31.39
CA VAL A 3 -47.22 -31.14 30.06
C VAL A 3 -47.43 -29.62 30.04
N PHE A 4 -46.94 -28.93 29.00
CA PHE A 4 -47.49 -27.63 28.61
C PHE A 4 -47.93 -27.69 27.15
N ALA A 5 -49.20 -28.03 26.98
CA ALA A 5 -49.92 -27.89 25.74
C ALA A 5 -50.26 -26.40 25.55
N GLY A 6 -49.58 -25.73 24.64
CA GLY A 6 -50.04 -24.48 24.07
C GLY A 6 -51.02 -24.77 22.94
N LYS A 7 -52.32 -24.86 23.26
CA LYS A 7 -53.40 -24.77 22.27
C LYS A 7 -53.32 -23.39 21.63
N PHE A 8 -52.96 -23.31 20.36
CA PHE A 8 -53.16 -22.09 19.57
C PHE A 8 -54.63 -22.10 19.08
N PRO A 9 -55.43 -21.05 19.35
CA PRO A 9 -56.73 -20.93 18.73
C PRO A 9 -56.57 -20.69 17.24
N GLU A 10 -57.27 -21.49 16.46
CA GLU A 10 -57.38 -21.40 15.01
C GLU A 10 -58.10 -20.09 14.63
N SER A 11 -57.61 -19.41 13.59
CA SER A 11 -58.00 -18.08 13.10
C SER A 11 -57.39 -16.86 13.80
N MET A 12 -56.09 -16.63 13.60
CA MET A 12 -55.55 -15.26 13.48
C MET A 12 -55.17 -15.02 12.02
N ALA A 13 -55.55 -13.87 11.46
CA ALA A 13 -55.19 -13.54 10.09
C ALA A 13 -53.66 -13.44 9.99
N LEU A 14 -53.10 -13.79 8.83
CA LEU A 14 -51.65 -13.75 8.58
C LEU A 14 -51.03 -12.38 8.89
N HIS A 15 -51.84 -11.31 8.80
CA HIS A 15 -51.50 -9.95 9.22
C HIS A 15 -51.27 -9.80 10.73
N ASP A 16 -52.08 -10.43 11.57
CA ASP A 16 -51.97 -10.31 13.03
C ASP A 16 -50.69 -10.99 13.52
N ARG A 17 -50.35 -12.12 12.90
CA ARG A 17 -49.10 -12.83 13.19
C ARG A 17 -47.87 -11.98 12.85
N GLN A 18 -47.89 -11.30 11.68
CA GLN A 18 -46.81 -10.39 11.32
C GLN A 18 -46.70 -9.18 12.26
N MET A 19 -47.83 -8.65 12.74
CA MET A 19 -47.83 -7.55 13.71
C MET A 19 -47.20 -7.95 15.04
N VAL A 20 -47.50 -9.16 15.54
CA VAL A 20 -46.91 -9.69 16.77
C VAL A 20 -45.40 -9.92 16.62
N GLU A 21 -44.96 -10.49 15.49
CA GLU A 21 -43.53 -10.67 15.19
C GLU A 21 -42.78 -9.32 15.07
N MET A 22 -43.37 -8.33 14.39
CA MET A 22 -42.82 -6.98 14.29
C MET A 22 -42.70 -6.29 15.65
N GLN A 23 -43.69 -6.45 16.53
CA GLN A 23 -43.63 -5.89 17.89
C GLN A 23 -42.56 -6.58 18.73
N ALA A 24 -42.41 -7.90 18.63
CA ALA A 24 -41.35 -8.64 19.32
C ALA A 24 -39.95 -8.20 18.87
N LEU A 25 -39.75 -7.97 17.56
CA LEU A 25 -38.50 -7.44 17.02
C LEU A 25 -38.19 -6.02 17.51
N LYS A 26 -39.18 -5.13 17.55
CA LYS A 26 -39.01 -3.77 18.10
C LYS A 26 -38.69 -3.79 19.60
N ALA A 27 -39.36 -4.64 20.37
CA ALA A 27 -39.09 -4.80 21.80
C ALA A 27 -37.68 -5.36 22.09
N SER A 28 -37.16 -6.22 21.22
CA SER A 28 -35.79 -6.74 21.28
C SER A 28 -34.73 -5.65 21.07
N LEU A 29 -34.99 -4.67 20.20
CA LEU A 29 -34.09 -3.53 20.00
C LEU A 29 -34.02 -2.59 21.22
N VAL A 30 -35.14 -2.40 21.93
CA VAL A 30 -35.20 -1.49 23.09
C VAL A 30 -34.54 -2.08 24.33
N ARG A 31 -34.44 -3.42 24.46
CA ARG A 31 -33.80 -4.09 25.60
C ARG A 31 -32.26 -4.05 25.60
N ARG A 32 -31.59 -3.48 24.59
CA ARG A 32 -30.13 -3.30 24.58
C ARG A 32 -29.63 -2.05 25.32
N ASN A 33 -30.46 -1.39 26.11
CA ASN A 33 -29.98 -0.40 27.09
C ASN A 33 -29.46 -1.11 28.35
N LEU A 34 -28.29 -1.72 28.22
CA LEU A 34 -27.42 -2.09 29.34
C LEU A 34 -26.53 -0.88 29.70
N PRO A 35 -26.14 -0.69 30.97
CA PRO A 35 -25.25 0.39 31.36
C PRO A 35 -23.93 0.30 30.57
N ALA A 36 -23.44 1.45 30.09
CA ALA A 36 -22.23 1.53 29.28
C ALA A 36 -21.03 1.01 30.07
N LEU A 37 -20.64 -0.25 29.81
CA LEU A 37 -19.30 -0.72 30.09
C LEU A 37 -18.41 -0.07 29.02
N VAL A 38 -17.73 1.01 29.39
CA VAL A 38 -16.72 1.68 28.57
C VAL A 38 -15.65 0.66 28.19
N SER A 39 -15.81 0.07 27.01
CA SER A 39 -14.73 -0.66 26.37
C SER A 39 -13.69 0.37 25.94
N PRO A 40 -12.39 0.18 26.21
CA PRO A 40 -11.38 1.04 25.62
C PRO A 40 -11.57 1.03 24.10
N PRO A 41 -11.38 2.17 23.41
CA PRO A 41 -11.46 2.19 21.96
C PRO A 41 -10.54 1.09 21.42
N PRO A 42 -10.97 0.32 20.40
CA PRO A 42 -10.07 -0.62 19.76
C PRO A 42 -8.84 0.17 19.33
N THR A 43 -7.67 -0.23 19.82
CA THR A 43 -6.40 0.25 19.29
C THR A 43 -6.52 0.17 17.77
N PRO A 44 -6.30 1.26 17.01
CA PRO A 44 -6.32 1.16 15.56
C PRO A 44 -5.42 -0.02 15.18
N PRO A 45 -5.85 -0.90 14.26
CA PRO A 45 -4.95 -1.94 13.77
C PRO A 45 -3.65 -1.23 13.43
N GLN A 46 -2.54 -1.69 14.03
CA GLN A 46 -1.21 -1.15 13.70
C GLN A 46 -1.20 -1.04 12.19
N ALA A 47 -1.13 0.19 11.68
CA ALA A 47 -1.11 0.40 10.25
C ALA A 47 0.06 -0.43 9.75
N VAL A 48 -0.24 -1.53 9.05
CA VAL A 48 0.78 -2.23 8.28
C VAL A 48 1.42 -1.12 7.46
N PRO A 49 2.71 -0.82 7.64
CA PRO A 49 3.32 0.28 6.92
C PRO A 49 3.04 0.05 5.45
N GLY A 50 2.25 0.94 4.83
CA GLY A 50 1.95 0.83 3.42
C GLY A 50 3.25 0.92 2.61
N PRO A 51 3.23 0.49 1.33
CA PRO A 51 4.36 0.68 0.43
C PRO A 51 4.90 2.11 0.54
N ARG A 52 6.20 2.26 0.85
CA ARG A 52 6.81 3.60 0.94
C ARG A 52 6.92 4.18 -0.46
N VAL A 53 6.33 5.35 -0.66
CA VAL A 53 6.32 6.03 -1.97
C VAL A 53 7.34 7.18 -1.96
N TYR A 54 8.32 7.09 -2.84
CA TYR A 54 9.40 8.04 -3.07
C TYR A 54 9.11 8.79 -4.37
N LYS A 55 8.51 9.98 -4.25
CA LYS A 55 8.15 10.81 -5.40
C LYS A 55 9.36 11.60 -5.89
N VAL A 56 9.80 11.37 -7.11
CA VAL A 56 11.04 12.00 -7.62
C VAL A 56 10.98 13.53 -7.65
N ILE A 57 9.78 14.12 -7.82
CA ILE A 57 9.59 15.58 -7.76
C ILE A 57 9.89 16.15 -6.37
N SER A 58 9.68 15.39 -5.29
CA SER A 58 10.01 15.79 -3.92
C SER A 58 11.53 15.88 -3.71
N TYR A 59 12.31 15.27 -4.60
CA TYR A 59 13.77 15.35 -4.63
C TYR A 59 14.29 16.42 -5.60
N GLY A 60 13.40 17.17 -6.25
CA GLY A 60 13.74 18.23 -7.20
C GLY A 60 13.83 17.78 -8.66
N ALA A 61 13.28 16.61 -9.01
CA ALA A 61 13.21 16.19 -10.40
C ALA A 61 12.23 17.08 -11.18
N ASP A 62 12.55 17.39 -12.43
CA ASP A 62 11.72 18.18 -13.33
C ASP A 62 10.87 17.26 -14.22
N PRO A 63 9.55 17.16 -13.97
CA PRO A 63 8.66 16.27 -14.72
C PRO A 63 8.44 16.70 -16.16
N THR A 64 8.89 17.90 -16.56
CA THR A 64 8.76 18.41 -17.92
C THR A 64 9.91 17.97 -18.84
N GLY A 65 11.02 17.52 -18.25
CA GLY A 65 12.20 17.07 -19.00
C GLY A 65 12.98 18.21 -19.66
N LYS A 66 12.80 19.45 -19.16
CA LYS A 66 13.55 20.62 -19.62
C LYS A 66 14.89 20.74 -18.91
N SER A 67 14.97 20.25 -17.68
CA SER A 67 16.18 20.24 -16.87
C SER A 67 16.57 18.83 -16.44
N ASP A 68 17.86 18.66 -16.16
CA ASP A 68 18.44 17.38 -15.76
C ASP A 68 17.91 16.96 -14.38
N SER A 69 17.26 15.80 -14.34
CA SER A 69 16.65 15.20 -13.16
C SER A 69 17.49 14.08 -12.54
N THR A 70 18.68 13.78 -13.08
CA THR A 70 19.48 12.61 -12.71
C THR A 70 19.79 12.56 -11.23
N ASN A 71 20.28 13.66 -10.64
CA ASN A 71 20.64 13.68 -9.22
C ASN A 71 19.42 13.52 -8.30
N ALA A 72 18.29 14.12 -8.67
CA ALA A 72 17.06 14.02 -7.89
C ALA A 72 16.53 12.58 -7.88
N ILE A 73 16.51 11.92 -9.04
CA ILE A 73 16.08 10.53 -9.17
C ILE A 73 17.04 9.59 -8.44
N LEU A 74 18.36 9.78 -8.56
CA LEU A 74 19.35 8.99 -7.82
C LEU A 74 19.21 9.15 -6.30
N LYS A 75 18.88 10.36 -5.83
CA LYS A 75 18.61 10.60 -4.40
C LYS A 75 17.34 9.87 -3.93
N ALA A 76 16.27 9.92 -4.72
CA ALA A 76 15.05 9.17 -4.44
C ALA A 76 15.30 7.66 -4.41
N MET A 77 16.12 7.16 -5.35
CA MET A 77 16.59 5.77 -5.33
C MET A 77 17.37 5.49 -4.05
N GLN A 78 18.39 6.26 -3.72
CA GLN A 78 19.19 6.02 -2.53
C GLN A 78 18.33 5.93 -1.26
N GLU A 79 17.40 6.86 -1.04
CA GLU A 79 16.51 6.81 0.13
C GLU A 79 15.51 5.64 0.11
N ALA A 80 15.17 5.12 -1.07
CA ALA A 80 14.38 3.89 -1.19
C ALA A 80 15.16 2.64 -0.79
N PHE A 81 16.46 2.60 -1.11
CA PHE A 81 17.34 1.50 -0.76
C PHE A 81 17.80 1.55 0.69
N ASP A 82 18.01 2.76 1.24
CA ASP A 82 18.32 2.99 2.66
C ASP A 82 17.06 3.00 3.55
N GLY A 83 15.90 2.68 2.96
CA GLY A 83 14.63 2.56 3.67
C GLY A 83 14.64 1.43 4.69
N PRO A 84 13.66 1.40 5.61
CA PRO A 84 13.57 0.34 6.61
C PRO A 84 13.39 -1.02 5.95
N GLU A 85 14.16 -1.99 6.43
CA GLU A 85 14.10 -3.37 5.96
C GLU A 85 12.79 -4.03 6.44
N HIS A 86 12.13 -4.77 5.55
CA HIS A 86 10.92 -5.54 5.85
C HIS A 86 11.22 -7.03 6.01
N GLY A 87 12.45 -7.33 6.46
CA GLY A 87 12.99 -8.68 6.56
C GLY A 87 13.82 -9.06 5.34
N VAL A 88 13.87 -10.35 5.05
CA VAL A 88 14.66 -10.93 3.96
C VAL A 88 13.75 -11.71 3.02
N LEU A 89 13.95 -11.54 1.70
CA LEU A 89 13.27 -12.34 0.68
C LEU A 89 13.93 -13.73 0.59
N ILE A 90 15.26 -13.73 0.52
CA ILE A 90 16.14 -14.91 0.59
C ILE A 90 17.46 -14.51 1.25
N ALA A 91 18.31 -15.48 1.59
CA ALA A 91 19.63 -15.20 2.15
C ALA A 91 20.42 -14.25 1.21
N GLY A 92 20.87 -13.13 1.76
CA GLY A 92 21.59 -12.09 1.02
C GLY A 92 20.72 -11.14 0.20
N ILE A 93 19.38 -11.25 0.24
CA ILE A 93 18.45 -10.32 -0.42
C ILE A 93 17.43 -9.78 0.59
N ASN A 94 17.57 -8.52 0.98
CA ASN A 94 16.68 -7.82 1.90
C ASN A 94 15.39 -7.38 1.19
N ASP A 95 14.26 -7.42 1.89
CA ASP A 95 12.96 -6.99 1.38
C ASP A 95 12.77 -5.48 1.64
N LEU A 96 12.59 -4.69 0.57
CA LEU A 96 12.26 -3.26 0.68
C LEU A 96 10.77 -3.00 0.95
N GLY A 97 9.96 -4.04 1.14
CA GLY A 97 8.55 -3.94 1.54
C GLY A 97 7.65 -3.33 0.48
N GLY A 98 8.02 -3.46 -0.79
CA GLY A 98 7.27 -2.88 -1.90
C GLY A 98 7.54 -1.39 -2.09
N ALA A 99 8.72 -0.89 -1.67
CA ALA A 99 9.12 0.49 -1.90
C ALA A 99 8.87 0.90 -3.36
N ARG A 100 8.23 2.06 -3.55
CA ARG A 100 7.83 2.57 -4.86
C ARG A 100 8.49 3.90 -5.13
N ILE A 101 9.29 3.98 -6.18
CA ILE A 101 9.76 5.23 -6.77
C ILE A 101 8.72 5.65 -7.80
N ASP A 102 8.06 6.77 -7.55
CA ASP A 102 6.95 7.26 -8.36
C ASP A 102 7.38 8.43 -9.23
N LEU A 103 7.20 8.27 -10.54
CA LEU A 103 7.53 9.26 -11.56
C LEU A 103 6.33 10.17 -11.90
N GLU A 104 5.14 9.90 -11.37
CA GLU A 104 3.96 10.79 -11.41
C GLU A 104 3.53 11.32 -12.79
N GLY A 105 3.70 10.50 -13.83
CA GLY A 105 3.40 10.75 -15.23
C GLY A 105 4.43 11.60 -15.97
N GLY A 106 5.51 12.01 -15.31
CA GLY A 106 6.51 12.93 -15.87
C GLY A 106 7.41 12.31 -16.96
N SER A 107 8.04 13.19 -17.72
CA SER A 107 9.08 12.85 -18.71
C SER A 107 10.39 13.47 -18.23
N TYR A 108 11.27 12.67 -17.66
CA TYR A 108 12.46 13.16 -16.96
C TYR A 108 13.69 13.00 -17.84
N LEU A 109 14.42 14.10 -18.01
CA LEU A 109 15.71 14.11 -18.70
C LEU A 109 16.80 13.64 -17.74
N ILE A 110 17.65 12.71 -18.17
CA ILE A 110 18.82 12.25 -17.41
C ILE A 110 20.08 12.37 -18.26
N SER A 111 21.18 12.79 -17.64
CA SER A 111 22.49 12.99 -18.28
C SER A 111 23.47 11.84 -18.11
N ARG A 112 23.17 10.89 -17.23
CA ARG A 112 23.99 9.71 -16.98
C ARG A 112 23.16 8.54 -16.47
N PRO A 113 23.70 7.31 -16.53
CA PRO A 113 22.98 6.12 -16.08
C PRO A 113 22.48 6.22 -14.64
N LEU A 114 21.24 5.79 -14.42
CA LEU A 114 20.70 5.54 -13.10
C LEU A 114 21.23 4.20 -12.59
N ARG A 115 22.26 4.28 -11.75
CA ARG A 115 22.93 3.10 -11.19
C ARG A 115 22.23 2.63 -9.95
N PHE A 116 21.81 1.37 -9.97
CA PHE A 116 21.27 0.72 -8.78
C PHE A 116 22.41 0.49 -7.78
N PRO A 117 22.17 0.72 -6.47
CA PRO A 117 23.07 0.29 -5.41
C PRO A 117 23.41 -1.20 -5.52
N SER A 118 24.53 -1.60 -4.90
CA SER A 118 25.03 -2.98 -4.95
C SER A 118 23.94 -4.01 -4.64
N ALA A 119 24.02 -5.16 -5.31
CA ALA A 119 23.12 -6.29 -5.16
C ALA A 119 22.88 -6.63 -3.67
N GLY A 120 21.66 -7.02 -3.34
CA GLY A 120 21.31 -7.38 -1.95
C GLY A 120 19.92 -6.95 -1.49
N VAL A 121 19.10 -6.39 -2.37
CA VAL A 121 17.73 -5.95 -2.04
C VAL A 121 16.75 -6.36 -3.13
N GLY A 122 15.47 -6.46 -2.79
CA GLY A 122 14.39 -6.75 -3.73
C GLY A 122 13.08 -6.08 -3.34
N ASN A 123 12.01 -6.39 -4.09
CA ASN A 123 10.67 -5.82 -3.88
C ASN A 123 10.64 -4.28 -3.99
N LEU A 124 11.25 -3.76 -5.05
CA LEU A 124 11.22 -2.35 -5.46
C LEU A 124 10.37 -2.19 -6.72
N LEU A 125 9.57 -1.13 -6.78
CA LEU A 125 8.81 -0.71 -7.95
C LEU A 125 9.27 0.68 -8.41
N ILE A 126 9.59 0.85 -9.69
CA ILE A 126 9.76 2.17 -10.32
C ILE A 126 8.68 2.30 -11.38
N SER A 127 7.82 3.32 -11.29
CA SER A 127 6.62 3.37 -12.15
C SER A 127 6.10 4.78 -12.41
N GLY A 128 5.24 4.88 -13.43
CA GLY A 128 4.43 6.06 -13.71
C GLY A 128 5.19 7.17 -14.41
N GLY A 129 5.92 6.93 -15.48
CA GLY A 129 6.58 8.01 -16.23
C GLY A 129 7.60 7.50 -17.24
N THR A 130 8.38 8.42 -17.80
CA THR A 130 9.38 8.13 -18.83
C THR A 130 10.74 8.72 -18.44
N LEU A 131 11.80 7.96 -18.69
CA LEU A 131 13.18 8.44 -18.62
C LEU A 131 13.70 8.70 -20.04
N ARG A 132 14.33 9.85 -20.26
CA ARG A 132 14.91 10.25 -21.54
C ARG A 132 16.38 10.58 -21.34
N ALA A 133 17.24 10.05 -22.19
CA ALA A 133 18.63 10.51 -22.29
C ALA A 133 18.65 11.99 -22.72
N SER A 134 19.53 12.77 -22.10
CA SER A 134 19.94 14.08 -22.63
C SER A 134 20.75 13.92 -23.91
N ASP A 135 20.91 15.02 -24.65
CA ASP A 135 21.73 15.03 -25.87
C ASP A 135 23.21 14.68 -25.58
N ASP A 136 23.70 15.02 -24.40
CA ASP A 136 25.08 14.71 -23.94
C ASP A 136 25.19 13.36 -23.19
N PHE A 137 24.17 12.50 -23.27
CA PHE A 137 24.21 11.21 -22.58
C PHE A 137 25.29 10.29 -23.18
N PRO A 138 26.05 9.54 -22.37
CA PRO A 138 27.10 8.66 -22.88
C PRO A 138 26.60 7.61 -23.88
N VAL A 139 27.24 7.53 -25.05
CA VAL A 139 26.81 6.68 -26.18
C VAL A 139 26.96 5.18 -25.96
N ASP A 140 27.75 4.77 -24.96
CA ASP A 140 28.11 3.38 -24.64
C ASP A 140 27.50 2.92 -23.31
N LYS A 141 26.43 3.58 -22.87
CA LYS A 141 25.80 3.32 -21.57
C LYS A 141 24.30 3.13 -21.71
N TYR A 142 23.71 2.47 -20.72
CA TYR A 142 22.25 2.28 -20.63
C TYR A 142 21.63 3.31 -19.69
N LEU A 143 20.37 3.69 -19.92
CA LEU A 143 19.64 4.60 -19.02
C LEU A 143 19.59 4.06 -17.57
N ILE A 144 19.49 2.74 -17.45
CA ILE A 144 19.49 2.01 -16.18
C ILE A 144 20.65 1.03 -16.22
N GLU A 145 21.52 1.11 -15.21
CA GLU A 145 22.63 0.18 -15.03
C GLU A 145 22.50 -0.50 -13.67
N LEU A 146 22.71 -1.82 -13.67
CA LEU A 146 22.87 -2.58 -12.44
C LEU A 146 24.36 -2.63 -12.13
N LYS A 147 24.75 -2.32 -10.89
CA LYS A 147 26.13 -2.50 -10.44
C LYS A 147 26.46 -3.99 -10.47
N ASP A 148 27.29 -4.39 -11.42
CA ASP A 148 27.85 -5.73 -11.48
C ASP A 148 29.30 -5.67 -10.95
N GLU A 149 29.48 -6.05 -9.68
CA GLU A 149 30.81 -6.18 -9.08
C GLU A 149 31.54 -7.44 -9.60
N THR A 150 30.91 -8.24 -10.47
CA THR A 150 31.42 -9.55 -10.95
C THR A 150 31.80 -9.62 -12.43
N SER A 151 31.74 -8.53 -13.19
CA SER A 151 32.27 -8.52 -14.56
C SER A 151 33.81 -8.49 -14.59
N LYS A 152 34.42 -9.61 -14.21
CA LYS A 152 35.76 -10.00 -14.65
C LYS A 152 35.59 -10.78 -15.96
N LEU A 153 35.86 -10.11 -17.08
CA LEU A 153 36.19 -10.78 -18.34
C LEU A 153 37.51 -11.55 -18.19
#